data_AF-A0A183AES0-F1
#
_entry.id   AF-A0A183AES0-F1
#
_cell.length_a   1.000
_cell.length_b   1.000
_cell.length_c   1.000
_cell.angle_alpha   90.00
_cell.angle_beta   90.00
_cell.angle_gamma   90.00
#
_symmetry.space_group_name_H-M   'P 1'
#
loop_
_entity.id
_entity.type
_entity.pdbx_description
1 polymer ?
#
loop_
_entity_poly.entity_id
_entity_poly.type
_entity_poly.pdbx_seq_one_letter_code
_entity_poly.pdbx_strand_id
1 'polypeptide(L)' 'MKAIEKLKPDEFTAYLQQYSNTICGRRGISVLLNAVQTLRDRGQGYWQMQFLKYAQSSHCESMNDSSVSYAAGALTVN' A
#
# COMPACT_ATOMS: atom_id res chain seq x y z
N MET A 1 -4.71 2.34 -1.89
CA MET A 1 -3.40 2.85 -2.33
C MET A 1 -2.95 4.06 -1.53
N LYS A 2 -3.78 5.13 -1.41
CA LYS A 2 -3.49 6.33 -0.59
C LYS A 2 -2.94 6.08 0.82
N ALA A 3 -3.45 5.09 1.56
CA ALA A 3 -2.95 4.76 2.91
C ALA A 3 -1.46 4.36 2.92
N ILE A 4 -0.98 3.72 1.84
CA ILE A 4 0.43 3.33 1.67
C ILE A 4 1.26 4.55 1.22
N GLU A 5 0.73 5.39 0.33
CA GLU A 5 1.42 6.59 -0.18
C GLU A 5 1.73 7.62 0.91
N LYS A 6 0.91 7.66 1.97
CA LYS A 6 1.15 8.53 3.14
C LYS A 6 2.35 8.11 4.00
N LEU A 7 2.93 6.93 3.76
CA LEU A 7 4.08 6.41 4.50
C LEU A 7 3.87 6.39 6.03
N LYS A 8 2.66 6.02 6.46
CA LYS A 8 2.28 5.90 7.88
C LYS A 8 1.75 4.49 8.17
N PRO A 9 2.48 3.67 8.93
CA PRO A 9 2.08 2.30 9.24
C PRO A 9 0.72 2.18 9.93
N ASP A 10 0.40 3.11 10.84
CA ASP A 10 -0.85 3.10 11.60
C ASP A 10 -2.07 3.30 10.70
N GLU A 11 -1.98 4.21 9.72
CA GLU A 11 -3.06 4.44 8.76
C GLU A 11 -3.31 3.22 7.86
N PHE A 12 -2.25 2.50 7.46
CA PHE A 12 -2.41 1.26 6.71
C PHE A 12 -3.01 0.14 7.57
N THR A 13 -2.64 0.07 8.85
CA THR A 13 -3.18 -0.91 9.80
C THR A 13 -4.66 -0.65 10.06
N ALA A 14 -5.04 0.60 10.33
CA ALA A 14 -6.44 1.01 10.50
C ALA A 14 -7.28 0.70 9.25
N TYR A 15 -6.74 0.94 8.05
CA TYR A 15 -7.39 0.55 6.80
C TYR A 15 -7.67 -0.96 6.70
N LEU A 16 -6.68 -1.79 7.04
CA LEU A 16 -6.85 -3.26 7.02
C LEU A 16 -7.87 -3.74 8.05
N GLN A 17 -7.91 -3.13 9.24
CA GLN A 17 -8.89 -3.45 10.27
C GLN A 17 -10.30 -3.07 9.85
N GLN A 18 -10.46 -1.89 9.24
CA GLN A 18 -11.78 -1.38 8.83
C GLN A 18 -12.37 -2.17 7.64
N TYR A 19 -11.56 -2.49 6.63
CA TYR A 19 -12.08 -3.01 5.35
C TYR A 19 -11.72 -4.47 5.08
N SER A 20 -10.83 -5.08 5.87
CA SER A 20 -10.41 -6.48 5.71
C SER A 20 -10.01 -6.86 4.27
N ASN A 21 -9.42 -5.93 3.52
CA ASN A 21 -9.02 -6.15 2.14
C ASN A 21 -8.01 -7.31 2.05
N THR A 22 -8.20 -8.20 1.07
CA THR A 22 -7.47 -9.47 0.87
C THR A 22 -6.10 -9.30 0.22
N ILE A 23 -5.35 -8.29 0.66
CA ILE A 23 -4.02 -7.97 0.14
C ILE A 23 -3.03 -9.04 0.64
N CYS A 24 -2.58 -9.93 -0.26
CA CYS A 24 -1.64 -11.01 0.08
C CYS A 24 -0.29 -10.51 0.64
N GLY A 25 0.22 -9.39 0.12
CA GLY A 25 1.48 -8.76 0.53
C GLY A 25 1.40 -7.85 1.76
N ARG A 26 0.27 -7.80 2.48
CA ARG A 26 0.04 -6.81 3.56
C ARG A 26 1.15 -6.74 4.61
N ARG A 27 1.72 -7.89 5.00
CA ARG A 27 2.82 -7.92 6.00
C ARG A 27 4.11 -7.31 5.46
N GLY A 28 4.47 -7.58 4.20
CA GLY A 28 5.65 -6.99 3.56
C GLY A 28 5.51 -5.46 3.41
N ILE A 29 4.32 -5.00 3.05
CA ILE A 29 4.00 -3.56 3.00
C ILE A 29 4.14 -2.94 4.40
N SER A 30 3.61 -3.57 5.46
CA SER A 30 3.77 -3.07 6.83
C SER A 30 5.22 -2.96 7.26
N VAL A 31 6.08 -3.94 6.93
CA VAL A 31 7.52 -3.88 7.22
C VAL A 31 8.17 -2.70 6.51
N LEU A 32 7.88 -2.51 5.21
CA LEU A 32 8.40 -1.38 4.43
C LEU A 32 8.00 -0.04 5.06
N LEU A 33 6.72 0.13 5.41
CA LEU A 33 6.22 1.37 5.99
C LEU A 33 6.89 1.67 7.34
N ASN A 34 7.09 0.66 8.20
CA ASN A 34 7.78 0.84 9.48
C ASN A 34 9.26 1.18 9.30
N ALA A 35 9.93 0.56 8.32
CA ALA A 35 11.31 0.88 7.98
C ALA A 35 11.44 2.35 7.52
N VAL A 36 10.58 2.79 6.62
CA VAL A 36 10.56 4.19 6.15
C VAL A 36 10.24 5.16 7.30
N GLN A 37 9.27 4.86 8.15
CA GLN A 37 8.98 5.69 9.33
C GLN A 37 10.21 5.81 10.24
N THR A 38 10.87 4.69 10.55
CA THR A 38 12.09 4.68 11.37
C THR A 38 13.20 5.56 10.78
N LEU A 39 13.38 5.54 9.46
CA LEU A 39 14.38 6.37 8.79
C LEU A 39 13.99 7.86 8.80
N ARG A 40 12.71 8.17 8.59
CA ARG A 40 12.18 9.54 8.68
C ARG A 40 12.32 10.13 10.07
N ASP A 41 12.04 9.35 11.12
CA ASP A 41 12.15 9.79 12.51
C ASP A 41 13.62 10.07 12.90
N ARG A 42 14.57 9.43 12.21
CA ARG A 42 16.01 9.70 12.31
C ARG A 42 16.48 10.87 11.43
N GLY A 43 15.56 11.54 10.72
CA GLY A 43 15.88 12.63 9.80
C GLY A 43 16.60 12.18 8.52
N GLN A 44 16.52 10.89 8.15
CA GLN A 44 17.25 10.35 7.01
C GLN A 44 16.38 10.38 5.74
N GLY A 45 16.69 11.29 4.83
CA GLY A 45 16.12 11.35 3.47
C GLY A 45 14.66 11.80 3.41
N TYR A 46 14.29 12.37 2.27
CA TYR A 46 12.89 12.65 1.96
C TYR A 46 12.30 11.48 1.17
N TRP A 47 11.44 10.70 1.81
CA TRP A 47 10.83 9.51 1.21
C TRP A 47 9.46 9.83 0.63
N GLN A 48 9.21 9.36 -0.59
CA GLN A 48 7.91 9.49 -1.26
C GLN A 48 7.53 8.18 -1.94
N MET A 49 6.29 7.75 -1.74
CA MET A 49 5.72 6.57 -2.40
C MET A 49 4.65 7.01 -3.40
N GLN A 50 4.73 6.49 -4.62
CA GLN A 50 3.75 6.76 -5.67
C GLN A 50 3.34 5.46 -6.37
N PHE A 51 2.04 5.21 -6.47
CA PHE A 51 1.54 4.17 -7.37
C PHE A 51 1.49 4.68 -8.81
N LEU A 52 2.03 3.89 -9.72
CA LEU A 52 2.22 4.23 -11.14
C LEU A 52 1.16 3.58 -12.03
N LYS A 53 0.71 2.38 -11.65
CA LYS A 53 -0.26 1.63 -12.44
C LYS A 53 -1.17 0.82 -11.54
N TYR A 54 -2.43 0.76 -11.96
CA TYR A 54 -3.44 -0.12 -11.38
C TYR A 54 -4.06 -0.94 -12.51
N ALA A 55 -4.33 -2.22 -12.24
CA ALA A 55 -4.99 -3.12 -13.16
C ALA A 55 -5.82 -4.14 -12.38
N GLN A 56 -6.75 -4.77 -13.07
CA GLN A 56 -7.57 -5.86 -12.54
C GLN A 56 -7.53 -7.01 -13.55
N SER A 57 -7.61 -8.26 -13.10
CA SER A 57 -7.68 -9.40 -14.02
C SER A 57 -8.93 -9.36 -14.89
N SER A 58 -10.01 -8.79 -14.35
CA SER A 58 -11.32 -8.60 -14.98
C SER A 58 -12.09 -7.49 -14.24
N HIS A 59 -13.11 -6.93 -14.89
CA HIS A 59 -14.07 -6.04 -14.25
C HIS A 59 -15.24 -6.87 -13.74
N CYS A 60 -15.44 -6.94 -12.42
CA CYS A 60 -16.62 -7.57 -11.84
C CYS A 60 -17.82 -6.62 -11.99
N GLU A 61 -18.85 -7.08 -12.67
CA GLU A 61 -20.10 -6.35 -12.90
C GLU A 61 -21.28 -7.01 -12.17
N SER A 62 -21.13 -8.28 -11.77
CA SER A 62 -22.10 -9.05 -11.02
C SER A 62 -21.53 -9.62 -9.72
N MET A 63 -22.40 -10.04 -8.80
CA MET A 63 -22.01 -10.68 -7.54
C MET A 63 -21.38 -12.07 -7.71
N ASN A 64 -21.55 -12.69 -8.90
CA ASN A 64 -20.98 -13.99 -9.21
C ASN A 64 -19.57 -13.88 -9.81
N ASP A 65 -19.13 -12.67 -10.16
CA ASP A 65 -17.84 -12.45 -10.79
C ASP A 65 -16.72 -12.49 -9.75
N SER A 66 -15.53 -12.88 -10.18
CA SER A 66 -14.32 -12.82 -9.37
C SER A 66 -13.19 -12.15 -10.13
N SER A 67 -12.33 -11.44 -9.39
CA SER A 67 -11.21 -10.69 -9.95
C SER A 67 -10.09 -10.54 -8.92
N VAL A 68 -8.87 -10.38 -9.41
CA VAL A 68 -7.68 -10.03 -8.62
C VAL A 68 -7.19 -8.66 -9.06
N SER A 69 -6.85 -7.82 -8.09
CA SER A 69 -6.33 -6.47 -8.34
C SER A 69 -4.80 -6.46 -8.28
N TYR A 70 -4.19 -5.68 -9.17
CA TYR A 70 -2.75 -5.48 -9.27
C TYR A 70 -2.41 -3.99 -9.19
N ALA A 71 -1.36 -3.66 -8.44
CA ALA A 71 -0.86 -2.29 -8.36
C ALA A 71 0.67 -2.30 -8.41
N ALA A 72 1.25 -1.37 -9.17
CA ALA A 72 2.68 -1.13 -9.23
C ALA A 72 2.98 0.26 -8.68
N GLY A 73 3.98 0.38 -7.83
CA GLY A 73 4.40 1.65 -7.25
C GLY A 73 5.89 1.69 -6.97
N ALA A 74 6.41 2.90 -6.83
CA ALA A 74 7.81 3.16 -6.58
C ALA A 74 7.97 4.02 -5.32
N LEU A 75 8.96 3.67 -4.50
CA LEU A 75 9.42 4.46 -3.37
C LEU A 75 10.71 5.15 -3.80
N THR A 76 10.76 6.47 -3.69
CA THR A 76 11.95 7.27 -3.98
C THR A 76 12.46 7.93 -2.71
N VAL A 77 13.78 8.15 -2.64
CA VAL A 77 14.45 8.91 -1.60
C VAL A 77 15.26 10.02 -2.24
N ASN A 78 15.07 11.25 -1.77
CA ASN A 78 15.82 12.43 -2.18
C ASN A 78 16.61 13.01 -0.99
#